data_AF-A0A843E9J2-F1
#
_entry.id   AF-A0A843E9J2-F1
#
_cell.length_a   1.000
_cell.length_b   1.000
_cell.length_c   1.000
_cell.angle_alpha   90.00
_cell.angle_beta   90.00
_cell.angle_gamma   90.00
#
_symmetry.space_group_name_H-M   'P 1'
#
loop_
_entity.id
_entity.type
_entity.pdbx_description
1 polymer ?
#
loop_
_entity_poly.entity_id
_entity_poly.type
_entity_poly.pdbx_seq_one_letter_code
_entity_poly.pdbx_strand_id
1 'polypeptide(L)'
;GVVAMVYALQHDDQITESGMRNDPISITRGIEFSLNDYRESGKAIGAIRAGHLTLMLTAGIDPSKVRTMYMAGASGTYVDPVKAKEVGLIVPYCTLAKQVGNTSLELAKDLAFDPDYLEELNSMRDKLLTDHTMFVSSDIFRDLYTYEYGYWAEGMPLSRYRRALERYGVDGYLDQKEPPRVDRLYERDIREIGESLSALDISPVMTASWSCSRCGKCIKECPEKALSMDDGTFSIRTGYCLGTACQRCQEICPLHSYDYSAYRLS
;
A
#
# COMPACT_ATOMS: atom_id res chain seq x y z
N GLY A 1 9.80 8.76 3.08
CA GLY A 1 10.84 9.15 2.13
C GLY A 1 10.48 10.44 1.42
N VAL A 2 9.59 10.37 0.43
CA VAL A 2 9.21 11.49 -0.46
C VAL A 2 8.85 12.79 0.28
N VAL A 3 7.97 12.72 1.29
CA VAL A 3 7.59 13.92 2.08
C VAL A 3 8.79 14.60 2.73
N ALA A 4 9.73 13.81 3.25
CA ALA A 4 10.96 14.36 3.84
C ALA A 4 11.88 14.98 2.79
N MET A 5 11.91 14.40 1.58
CA MET A 5 12.65 14.96 0.45
C MET A 5 12.05 16.31 0.02
N VAL A 6 10.73 16.37 -0.21
CA VAL A 6 10.04 17.62 -0.55
C VAL A 6 10.27 18.70 0.52
N TYR A 7 10.14 18.34 1.79
CA TYR A 7 10.44 19.21 2.91
C TYR A 7 11.87 19.77 2.85
N ALA A 8 12.88 18.91 2.68
CA ALA A 8 14.28 19.31 2.64
C ALA A 8 14.55 20.25 1.44
N LEU A 9 13.99 19.94 0.26
CA LEU A 9 14.15 20.77 -0.93
C LEU A 9 13.59 22.18 -0.77
N GLN A 10 12.48 22.32 -0.02
CA GLN A 10 11.88 23.61 0.29
C GLN A 10 12.69 24.41 1.33
N HIS A 11 13.42 23.74 2.23
CA HIS A 11 14.20 24.36 3.29
C HIS A 11 15.63 24.73 2.88
N ASP A 12 16.21 23.95 1.97
CA ASP A 12 17.60 24.12 1.52
C ASP A 12 17.70 24.98 0.24
N ASP A 13 16.68 25.78 -0.05
CA ASP A 13 16.56 26.66 -1.22
C ASP A 13 16.87 25.96 -2.56
N GLN A 14 16.57 24.65 -2.66
CA GLN A 14 16.80 23.85 -3.87
C GLN A 14 15.75 24.10 -4.94
N ILE A 15 14.56 24.57 -4.54
CA ILE A 15 13.47 24.95 -5.44
C ILE A 15 13.53 26.46 -5.68
N THR A 16 13.58 26.86 -6.94
CA THR A 16 13.66 28.24 -7.39
C THR A 16 12.53 28.55 -8.38
N GLU A 17 12.33 29.82 -8.70
CA GLU A 17 11.38 30.24 -9.75
C GLU A 17 11.69 29.60 -11.12
N SER A 18 12.95 29.24 -11.37
CA SER A 18 13.41 28.63 -12.62
C SER A 18 13.39 27.09 -12.60
N GLY A 19 12.96 26.46 -11.50
CA GLY A 19 12.98 24.99 -11.33
C GLY A 19 13.86 24.54 -10.16
N MET A 20 14.43 23.33 -10.24
CA MET A 20 15.27 22.76 -9.19
C MET A 20 16.76 22.91 -9.51
N ARG A 21 17.58 23.35 -8.54
CA ARG A 21 18.99 23.73 -8.77
C ARG A 21 19.88 22.58 -9.23
N ASN A 22 19.69 21.38 -8.68
CA ASN A 22 20.51 20.21 -8.94
C ASN A 22 19.63 19.07 -9.47
N ASP A 23 19.06 19.23 -10.66
CA ASP A 23 18.10 18.28 -11.23
C ASP A 23 18.78 17.26 -12.18
N PRO A 24 18.71 15.93 -11.91
CA PRO A 24 18.13 15.29 -10.72
C PRO A 24 19.09 15.25 -9.53
N ILE A 25 18.54 15.14 -8.32
CA ILE A 25 19.33 14.96 -7.10
C ILE A 25 19.62 13.48 -6.91
N SER A 26 20.90 13.13 -6.84
CA SER A 26 21.32 11.78 -6.49
C SER A 26 21.15 11.55 -4.99
N ILE A 27 20.31 10.59 -4.60
CA ILE A 27 20.09 10.22 -3.20
C ILE A 27 21.12 9.16 -2.79
N THR A 28 21.14 8.01 -3.46
CA THR A 28 22.11 6.93 -3.25
C THR A 28 21.93 5.82 -4.30
N ARG A 29 22.96 5.00 -4.58
CA ARG A 29 22.85 3.72 -5.33
C ARG A 29 21.94 3.76 -6.57
N GLY A 30 22.08 4.77 -7.43
CA GLY A 30 21.26 4.93 -8.64
C GLY A 30 19.81 5.32 -8.39
N ILE A 31 19.46 5.73 -7.16
CA ILE A 31 18.19 6.36 -6.80
C ILE A 31 18.38 7.86 -6.93
N GLU A 32 17.54 8.46 -7.77
CA GLU A 32 17.53 9.88 -8.07
C GLU A 32 16.14 10.46 -7.78
N PHE A 33 16.08 11.77 -7.55
CA PHE A 33 14.84 12.51 -7.38
C PHE A 33 14.89 13.76 -8.24
N SER A 34 13.99 13.84 -9.21
CA SER A 34 13.95 14.90 -10.22
C SER A 34 12.97 16.01 -9.88
N LEU A 35 13.03 17.11 -10.64
CA LEU A 35 12.01 18.15 -10.60
C LEU A 35 10.63 17.59 -10.97
N ASN A 36 10.57 16.60 -11.86
CA ASN A 36 9.31 15.96 -12.19
C ASN A 36 8.73 15.23 -10.97
N ASP A 37 9.55 14.49 -10.22
CA ASP A 37 9.11 13.81 -8.99
C ASP A 37 8.65 14.81 -7.92
N TYR A 38 9.34 15.95 -7.80
CA TYR A 38 8.90 17.06 -6.95
C TYR A 38 7.51 17.57 -7.34
N ARG A 39 7.28 17.83 -8.64
CA ARG A 39 5.99 18.32 -9.16
C ARG A 39 4.87 17.31 -8.97
N GLU A 40 5.10 16.03 -9.28
CA GLU A 40 4.11 14.96 -9.08
C GLU A 40 3.77 14.78 -7.59
N SER A 41 4.78 14.82 -6.72
CA SER A 41 4.58 14.80 -5.27
C SER A 41 3.75 16.00 -4.81
N GLY A 42 4.07 17.19 -5.34
CA GLY A 42 3.34 18.42 -5.07
C GLY A 42 1.87 18.37 -5.49
N LYS A 43 1.56 17.81 -6.67
CA LYS A 43 0.16 17.59 -7.11
C LYS A 43 -0.62 16.74 -6.11
N ALA A 44 -0.03 15.65 -5.62
CA ALA A 44 -0.66 14.80 -4.61
C ALA A 44 -0.86 15.51 -3.27
N ILE A 45 0.15 16.24 -2.78
CA ILE A 45 0.07 17.04 -1.56
C ILE A 45 -1.00 18.12 -1.69
N GLY A 46 -1.02 18.83 -2.82
CA GLY A 46 -1.98 19.87 -3.14
C GLY A 46 -3.40 19.34 -3.24
N ALA A 47 -3.62 18.17 -3.86
CA ALA A 47 -4.92 17.51 -3.88
C ALA A 47 -5.45 17.21 -2.47
N ILE A 48 -4.58 16.71 -1.58
CA ILE A 48 -4.94 16.43 -0.18
C ILE A 48 -5.28 17.73 0.56
N ARG A 49 -4.47 18.78 0.42
CA ARG A 49 -4.71 20.07 1.08
C ARG A 49 -5.99 20.75 0.58
N ALA A 50 -6.21 20.78 -0.74
CA ALA A 50 -7.46 21.26 -1.34
C ALA A 50 -8.66 20.45 -0.85
N GLY A 51 -8.51 19.14 -0.72
CA GLY A 51 -9.54 18.25 -0.19
C GLY A 51 -9.91 18.59 1.26
N HIS A 52 -8.92 18.73 2.14
CA HIS A 52 -9.14 19.14 3.53
C HIS A 52 -9.87 20.48 3.62
N LEU A 53 -9.40 21.50 2.88
CA LEU A 53 -10.04 22.82 2.85
C LEU A 53 -11.47 22.74 2.32
N THR A 54 -11.71 21.99 1.24
CA THR A 54 -13.05 21.81 0.67
C THR A 54 -14.01 21.21 1.69
N LEU A 55 -13.59 20.17 2.41
CA LEU A 55 -14.43 19.54 3.44
C LEU A 55 -14.75 20.51 4.57
N MET A 56 -13.75 21.24 5.08
CA MET A 56 -13.95 22.23 6.14
C MET A 56 -14.89 23.36 5.71
N LEU A 57 -14.67 23.94 4.53
CA LEU A 57 -15.50 25.02 3.99
C LEU A 57 -16.94 24.57 3.71
N THR A 58 -17.12 23.38 3.14
CA THR A 58 -18.45 22.81 2.88
C THR A 58 -19.21 22.54 4.18
N ALA A 59 -18.50 22.10 5.22
CA ALA A 59 -19.09 21.87 6.54
C ALA A 59 -19.26 23.16 7.38
N GLY A 60 -18.83 24.33 6.90
CA GLY A 60 -18.83 25.57 7.66
C GLY A 60 -17.89 25.56 8.87
N ILE A 61 -16.86 24.71 8.86
CA ILE A 61 -15.87 24.58 9.93
C ILE A 61 -14.70 25.50 9.63
N ASP A 62 -14.44 26.44 10.53
CA ASP A 62 -13.21 27.23 10.52
C ASP A 62 -12.00 26.29 10.67
N PRO A 63 -11.04 26.30 9.72
CA PRO A 63 -9.85 25.45 9.80
C PRO A 63 -9.04 25.63 11.09
N SER A 64 -9.12 26.80 11.73
CA SER A 64 -8.47 27.07 13.02
C SER A 64 -8.98 26.18 14.16
N LYS A 65 -10.15 25.56 13.99
CA LYS A 65 -10.75 24.64 14.96
C LYS A 65 -10.29 23.20 14.81
N VAL A 66 -9.65 22.83 13.70
CA VAL A 66 -9.14 21.47 13.48
C VAL A 66 -7.79 21.31 14.18
N ARG A 67 -7.84 20.91 15.45
CA ARG A 67 -6.66 20.81 16.33
C ARG A 67 -6.02 19.43 16.38
N THR A 68 -6.74 18.39 15.98
CA THR A 68 -6.25 17.00 16.01
C THR A 68 -6.41 16.33 14.67
N MET A 69 -5.34 15.69 14.19
CA MET A 69 -5.38 14.84 13.00
C MET A 69 -4.99 13.42 13.33
N TYR A 70 -5.84 12.48 12.93
CA TYR A 70 -5.57 11.05 12.99
C TYR A 70 -4.93 10.62 11.66
N MET A 71 -3.74 10.03 11.75
CA MET A 71 -2.93 9.60 10.61
C MET A 71 -2.93 8.08 10.56
N ALA A 72 -3.70 7.53 9.61
CA ALA A 72 -3.90 6.11 9.45
C ALA A 72 -3.16 5.54 8.21
N GLY A 73 -3.07 4.22 8.15
CA GLY A 73 -2.40 3.47 7.09
C GLY A 73 -0.88 3.52 7.19
N ALA A 74 -0.22 2.82 6.25
CA ALA A 74 1.24 2.78 6.18
C ALA A 74 1.83 4.20 6.07
N SER A 75 1.32 5.00 5.14
CA SER A 75 1.78 6.38 4.96
C SER A 75 1.59 7.23 6.22
N GLY A 76 0.45 7.13 6.91
CA GLY A 76 0.20 7.86 8.17
C GLY A 76 1.12 7.42 9.32
N THR A 77 1.53 6.16 9.33
CA THR A 77 2.39 5.59 10.40
C THR A 77 3.86 5.96 10.24
N TYR A 78 4.36 6.03 9.01
CA TYR A 78 5.79 6.22 8.75
C TYR A 78 6.17 7.64 8.32
N VAL A 79 5.21 8.48 7.93
CA VAL A 79 5.50 9.87 7.61
C VAL A 79 5.82 10.66 8.88
N ASP A 80 6.79 11.56 8.80
CA ASP A 80 7.10 12.51 9.87
C ASP A 80 5.99 13.58 9.92
N PRO A 81 5.21 13.69 11.02
CA PRO A 81 4.08 14.62 11.07
C PRO A 81 4.50 16.10 11.07
N VAL A 82 5.70 16.43 11.53
CA VAL A 82 6.20 17.82 11.48
C VAL A 82 6.44 18.19 10.02
N LYS A 83 7.21 17.36 9.30
CA LYS A 83 7.48 17.58 7.87
C LYS A 83 6.21 17.55 7.04
N ALA A 84 5.29 16.62 7.34
CA ALA A 84 4.00 16.50 6.66
C ALA A 84 3.12 17.75 6.83
N LYS A 85 3.13 18.36 8.01
CA LYS A 85 2.45 19.63 8.26
C LYS A 85 3.03 20.76 7.42
N GLU A 86 4.34 20.89 7.40
CA GLU A 86 5.00 21.97 6.66
C GLU A 86 4.79 21.89 5.15
N VAL A 87 4.83 20.69 4.57
CA VAL A 87 4.57 20.54 3.13
C VAL A 87 3.08 20.69 2.78
N GLY A 88 2.17 20.53 3.75
CA GLY A 88 0.73 20.75 3.57
C GLY A 88 -0.16 19.50 3.58
N LEU A 89 0.35 18.34 4.01
CA LEU A 89 -0.44 17.13 4.20
C LEU A 89 -1.26 17.14 5.50
N ILE A 90 -0.81 17.90 6.50
CA ILE A 90 -1.54 18.11 7.76
C ILE A 90 -2.04 19.55 7.80
N VAL A 91 -3.25 19.74 8.32
CA VAL A 91 -3.88 21.05 8.48
C VAL A 91 -2.97 21.93 9.37
N PRO A 92 -2.63 23.17 8.96
CA PRO A 92 -1.67 24.03 9.67
C PRO A 92 -2.04 24.35 11.13
N TYR A 93 -3.33 24.37 11.49
CA TYR A 93 -3.77 24.62 12.86
C TYR A 93 -3.71 23.39 13.78
N CYS A 94 -3.34 22.23 13.24
CA CYS A 94 -3.18 21.00 14.00
C CYS A 94 -2.09 21.15 15.06
N THR A 95 -2.47 20.89 16.32
CA THR A 95 -1.58 20.90 17.49
C THR A 95 -1.27 19.49 17.97
N LEU A 96 -2.04 18.48 17.55
CA LEU A 96 -1.88 17.09 17.92
C LEU A 96 -2.04 16.16 16.70
N ALA A 97 -0.96 15.51 16.29
CA ALA A 97 -0.97 14.46 15.28
C ALA A 97 -0.90 13.09 15.94
N LYS A 98 -1.91 12.23 15.68
CA LYS A 98 -1.99 10.87 16.22
C LYS A 98 -1.74 9.85 15.12
N GLN A 99 -0.67 9.08 15.22
CA GLN A 99 -0.40 7.99 14.28
C GLN A 99 -1.04 6.70 14.81
N VAL A 100 -2.04 6.20 14.10
CA VAL A 100 -2.97 5.16 14.61
C VAL A 100 -2.84 3.79 13.94
N GLY A 101 -1.89 3.63 13.01
CA GLY A 101 -1.66 2.39 12.30
C GLY A 101 -2.67 2.14 11.17
N ASN A 102 -2.75 0.90 10.70
CA ASN A 102 -3.67 0.47 9.65
C ASN A 102 -5.05 0.16 10.24
N THR A 103 -5.89 1.18 10.34
CA THR A 103 -7.25 1.05 10.88
C THR A 103 -8.16 0.14 10.06
N SER A 104 -7.91 0.01 8.75
CA SER A 104 -8.66 -0.90 7.87
C SER A 104 -8.38 -2.36 8.22
N LEU A 105 -7.10 -2.72 8.41
CA LEU A 105 -6.71 -4.07 8.83
C LEU A 105 -7.21 -4.40 10.24
N GLU A 106 -7.14 -3.45 11.17
CA GLU A 106 -7.69 -3.64 12.52
C GLU A 106 -9.20 -3.86 12.48
N LEU A 107 -9.95 -3.07 11.69
CA LEU A 107 -11.39 -3.29 11.52
C LEU A 107 -11.70 -4.65 10.87
N ALA A 108 -10.91 -5.06 9.87
CA ALA A 108 -11.09 -6.37 9.24
C ALA A 108 -10.87 -7.53 10.24
N LYS A 109 -9.89 -7.38 11.14
CA LYS A 109 -9.66 -8.31 12.25
C LYS A 109 -10.85 -8.33 13.19
N ASP A 110 -11.33 -7.16 13.62
CA ASP A 110 -12.48 -7.05 14.54
C ASP A 110 -13.72 -7.75 13.93
N LEU A 111 -14.01 -7.51 12.65
CA LEU A 111 -15.10 -8.16 11.92
C LEU A 111 -14.93 -9.67 11.74
N ALA A 112 -13.69 -10.18 11.70
CA ALA A 112 -13.44 -11.62 11.63
C ALA A 112 -13.77 -12.33 12.95
N PHE A 113 -13.65 -11.61 14.09
CA PHE A 113 -14.01 -12.12 15.41
C PHE A 113 -15.47 -11.82 15.79
N ASP A 114 -16.03 -10.71 15.30
CA ASP A 114 -17.40 -10.28 15.56
C ASP A 114 -18.08 -9.77 14.26
N PRO A 115 -18.68 -10.68 13.47
CA PRO A 115 -19.37 -10.32 12.24
C PRO A 115 -20.63 -9.46 12.43
N ASP A 116 -21.26 -9.52 13.62
CA ASP A 116 -22.51 -8.81 13.90
C ASP A 116 -22.28 -7.30 13.98
N TYR A 117 -21.05 -6.87 14.28
CA TYR A 117 -20.64 -5.47 14.23
C TYR A 117 -20.84 -4.80 12.85
N LEU A 118 -21.00 -5.60 11.79
CA LEU A 118 -21.34 -5.10 10.44
C LEU A 118 -22.67 -4.33 10.41
N GLU A 119 -23.63 -4.67 11.26
CA GLU A 119 -24.91 -3.95 11.35
C GLU A 119 -24.71 -2.49 11.81
N GLU A 120 -23.86 -2.29 12.83
CA GLU A 120 -23.52 -0.96 13.32
C GLU A 120 -22.77 -0.15 12.26
N LEU A 121 -21.82 -0.77 11.55
CA LEU A 121 -21.08 -0.13 10.46
C LEU A 121 -22.00 0.29 9.30
N ASN A 122 -22.99 -0.54 8.96
CA ASN A 122 -24.00 -0.19 7.95
C ASN A 122 -24.83 1.02 8.38
N SER A 123 -25.25 1.09 9.64
CA SER A 123 -25.96 2.25 10.19
C SER A 123 -25.10 3.53 10.15
N MET A 124 -23.80 3.40 10.45
CA MET A 124 -22.86 4.52 10.34
C MET A 124 -22.67 4.98 8.89
N ARG A 125 -22.53 4.03 7.95
CA ARG A 125 -22.42 4.30 6.51
C ARG A 125 -23.62 5.11 6.01
N ASP A 126 -24.84 4.72 6.39
CA ASP A 126 -26.05 5.37 5.89
C ASP A 126 -26.11 6.84 6.32
N LYS A 127 -25.66 7.16 7.54
CA LYS A 127 -25.51 8.56 7.99
C LYS A 127 -24.49 9.31 7.12
N LEU A 128 -23.31 8.72 6.89
CA LEU A 128 -22.23 9.34 6.11
C LEU A 128 -22.60 9.59 4.64
N LEU A 129 -23.34 8.68 4.01
CA LEU A 129 -23.78 8.83 2.61
C LEU A 129 -24.74 10.00 2.42
N THR A 130 -25.42 10.44 3.49
CA THR A 130 -26.37 11.56 3.40
C THR A 130 -25.64 12.91 3.30
N ASP A 131 -24.44 13.02 3.88
CA ASP A 131 -23.67 14.26 4.01
C ASP A 131 -22.33 14.24 3.23
N HIS A 132 -22.20 13.37 2.22
CA HIS A 132 -20.94 13.20 1.50
C HIS A 132 -20.65 14.37 0.54
N THR A 133 -19.41 14.87 0.55
CA THR A 133 -18.95 15.93 -0.38
C THR A 133 -18.27 15.33 -1.60
N MET A 134 -18.94 15.35 -2.76
CA MET A 134 -18.34 14.93 -4.03
C MET A 134 -17.39 15.99 -4.57
N PHE A 135 -16.08 15.72 -4.55
CA PHE A 135 -15.07 16.66 -5.05
C PHE A 135 -15.18 16.94 -6.55
N VAL A 136 -15.60 15.96 -7.35
CA VAL A 136 -15.77 16.12 -8.81
C VAL A 136 -16.79 17.20 -9.15
N SER A 137 -17.85 17.33 -8.34
CA SER A 137 -18.90 18.35 -8.53
C SER A 137 -18.70 19.60 -7.66
N SER A 138 -17.60 19.68 -6.89
CA SER A 138 -17.34 20.81 -6.00
C SER A 138 -16.55 21.90 -6.73
N ASP A 139 -17.21 23.04 -6.96
CA ASP A 139 -16.55 24.24 -7.49
C ASP A 139 -15.40 24.70 -6.57
N ILE A 140 -15.60 24.58 -5.24
CA ILE A 140 -14.57 24.89 -4.23
C ILE A 140 -13.34 24.01 -4.43
N PHE A 141 -13.52 22.69 -4.57
CA PHE A 141 -12.39 21.78 -4.78
C PHE A 141 -11.67 22.07 -6.09
N ARG A 142 -12.42 22.22 -7.19
CA ARG A 142 -11.85 22.52 -8.51
C ARG A 142 -10.98 23.78 -8.46
N ASP A 143 -11.49 24.83 -7.84
CA ASP A 143 -10.80 26.11 -7.75
C ASP A 143 -9.56 26.00 -6.85
N LEU A 144 -9.70 25.47 -5.64
CA LEU A 144 -8.58 25.28 -4.71
C LEU A 144 -7.49 24.39 -5.32
N TYR A 145 -7.86 23.27 -5.94
CA TYR A 145 -6.90 22.38 -6.60
C TYR A 145 -6.21 23.04 -7.79
N THR A 146 -6.90 23.94 -8.52
CA THR A 146 -6.26 24.72 -9.59
C THR A 146 -5.15 25.62 -9.05
N TYR A 147 -5.36 26.26 -7.89
CA TYR A 147 -4.32 27.06 -7.24
C TYR A 147 -3.17 26.20 -6.70
N GLU A 148 -3.48 25.05 -6.11
CA GLU A 148 -2.50 24.06 -5.68
C GLU A 148 -1.63 23.59 -6.84
N TYR A 149 -2.26 23.20 -7.95
CA TYR A 149 -1.58 22.79 -9.17
C TYR A 149 -0.69 23.92 -9.69
N GLY A 150 -1.19 25.14 -9.73
CA GLY A 150 -0.39 26.28 -10.14
C GLY A 150 0.82 26.53 -9.24
N TYR A 151 0.68 26.38 -7.92
CA TYR A 151 1.78 26.51 -6.96
C TYR A 151 2.83 25.40 -7.13
N TRP A 152 2.39 24.14 -7.19
CA TRP A 152 3.30 22.99 -7.21
C TRP A 152 3.91 22.70 -8.57
N ALA A 153 3.17 22.87 -9.67
CA ALA A 153 3.58 22.45 -10.99
C ALA A 153 4.03 23.61 -11.89
N GLU A 154 3.34 24.76 -11.81
CA GLU A 154 3.50 25.87 -12.77
C GLU A 154 4.28 27.07 -12.21
N GLY A 155 4.84 26.95 -10.99
CA GLY A 155 5.68 28.00 -10.40
C GLY A 155 4.91 29.24 -9.93
N MET A 156 3.61 29.11 -9.61
CA MET A 156 2.85 30.21 -9.01
C MET A 156 3.51 30.65 -7.69
N PRO A 157 3.78 31.96 -7.49
CA PRO A 157 4.32 32.44 -6.24
C PRO A 157 3.39 32.18 -5.05
N LEU A 158 3.95 31.82 -3.89
CA LEU A 158 3.20 31.57 -2.66
C LEU A 158 2.30 32.75 -2.25
N SER A 159 2.75 33.99 -2.49
CA SER A 159 1.95 35.20 -2.23
C SER A 159 0.66 35.25 -3.05
N ARG A 160 0.68 34.74 -4.29
CA ARG A 160 -0.51 34.63 -5.13
C ARG A 160 -1.43 33.52 -4.63
N TYR A 161 -0.88 32.40 -4.18
CA TYR A 161 -1.68 31.33 -3.58
C TYR A 161 -2.37 31.81 -2.29
N ARG A 162 -1.66 32.51 -1.40
CA ARG A 162 -2.24 33.13 -0.19
C ARG A 162 -3.44 34.03 -0.52
N ARG A 163 -3.33 34.93 -1.48
CA ARG A 163 -4.45 35.78 -1.93
C ARG A 163 -5.65 35.00 -2.46
N ALA A 164 -5.44 33.80 -3.01
CA ALA A 164 -6.54 32.95 -3.43
C ALA A 164 -7.28 32.39 -2.22
N LEU A 165 -6.55 31.97 -1.18
CA LEU A 165 -7.09 31.49 0.10
C LEU A 165 -7.90 32.58 0.83
N GLU A 166 -7.46 33.84 0.79
CA GLU A 166 -8.19 34.98 1.39
C GLU A 166 -9.62 35.12 0.84
N ARG A 167 -9.83 34.81 -0.45
CA ARG A 167 -11.16 34.85 -1.08
C ARG A 167 -12.13 33.78 -0.54
N TYR A 168 -11.58 32.74 0.06
CA TYR A 168 -12.32 31.69 0.74
C TYR A 168 -12.44 31.94 2.26
N GLY A 169 -12.02 33.11 2.75
CA GLY A 169 -12.07 33.47 4.16
C GLY A 169 -11.09 32.69 5.04
N VAL A 170 -10.02 32.15 4.44
CA VAL A 170 -8.97 31.38 5.15
C VAL A 170 -7.65 32.15 5.16
N ASP A 171 -7.72 33.39 5.63
CA ASP A 171 -6.58 34.29 5.78
C ASP A 171 -5.54 33.71 6.75
N GLY A 172 -4.27 33.80 6.38
CA GLY A 172 -3.16 33.32 7.23
C GLY A 172 -3.12 31.80 7.45
N TYR A 173 -3.88 31.02 6.69
CA TYR A 173 -3.93 29.55 6.81
C TYR A 173 -2.54 28.89 6.81
N LEU A 174 -1.61 29.41 6.00
CA LEU A 174 -0.25 28.88 5.86
C LEU A 174 0.77 29.49 6.83
N ASP A 175 0.34 30.36 7.74
CA ASP A 175 1.26 31.09 8.63
C ASP A 175 1.55 30.34 9.93
N GLN A 176 0.75 29.31 10.25
CA GLN A 176 0.95 28.46 11.42
C GLN A 176 2.08 27.46 11.17
N LYS A 177 3.16 27.59 11.92
CA LYS A 177 4.38 26.79 11.76
C LYS A 177 4.77 25.98 12.98
N GLU A 178 4.07 26.15 14.11
CA GLU A 178 4.41 25.44 15.33
C GLU A 178 4.28 23.92 15.10
N PRO A 179 5.30 23.12 15.47
CA PRO A 179 5.23 21.67 15.29
C PRO A 179 4.11 21.10 16.16
N PRO A 180 3.32 20.14 15.65
CA PRO A 180 2.31 19.48 16.46
C PRO A 180 3.00 18.56 17.48
N ARG A 181 2.36 18.36 18.63
CA ARG A 181 2.67 17.18 19.45
C ARG A 181 2.37 15.92 18.65
N VAL A 182 3.28 14.96 18.67
CA VAL A 182 3.11 13.68 17.96
C VAL A 182 2.87 12.57 18.97
N ASP A 183 1.70 11.97 18.89
CA ASP A 183 1.35 10.76 19.64
C ASP A 183 1.42 9.57 18.67
N ARG A 184 2.51 8.82 18.72
CA ARG A 184 2.66 7.57 17.99
C ARG A 184 2.12 6.43 18.84
N LEU A 185 0.90 5.98 18.53
CA LEU A 185 0.24 4.94 19.31
C LEU A 185 0.83 3.55 19.09
N TYR A 186 1.40 3.31 17.91
CA TYR A 186 1.98 2.03 17.52
C TYR A 186 3.31 2.21 16.79
N GLU A 187 4.23 1.28 17.00
CA GLU A 187 5.54 1.29 16.34
C GLU A 187 5.40 0.97 14.84
N ARG A 188 4.49 0.08 14.47
CA ARG A 188 4.24 -0.32 13.07
C ARG A 188 2.77 -0.09 12.73
N ASP A 189 2.49 -0.08 11.43
CA ASP A 189 1.13 0.07 10.93
C ASP A 189 0.29 -1.18 11.21
N ILE A 190 0.93 -2.35 11.23
CA ILE A 190 0.36 -3.61 11.71
C ILE A 190 0.79 -3.83 13.16
N ARG A 191 -0.18 -3.89 14.08
CA ARG A 191 0.06 -4.03 15.52
C ARG A 191 0.61 -5.40 15.86
N GLU A 192 -0.08 -6.43 15.37
CA GLU A 192 0.26 -7.84 15.56
C GLU A 192 0.43 -8.48 14.19
N ILE A 193 1.67 -8.82 13.84
CA ILE A 193 1.97 -9.49 12.56
C ILE A 193 1.46 -10.94 12.56
N GLY A 194 1.27 -11.53 13.75
CA GLY A 194 0.96 -12.94 13.90
C GLY A 194 2.15 -13.84 13.52
N GLU A 195 1.88 -15.12 13.39
CA GLU A 195 2.84 -16.11 12.88
C GLU A 195 2.75 -16.20 11.35
N SER A 196 3.85 -16.60 10.71
CA SER A 196 3.85 -16.88 9.28
C SER A 196 3.00 -18.12 8.98
N LEU A 197 2.21 -18.07 7.91
CA LEU A 197 1.54 -19.26 7.37
C LEU A 197 2.59 -20.25 6.85
N SER A 198 2.56 -21.48 7.37
CA SER A 198 3.24 -22.61 6.73
C SER A 198 2.25 -23.31 5.81
N ALA A 199 2.59 -23.41 4.53
CA ALA A 199 1.84 -24.27 3.62
C ALA A 199 2.14 -25.71 4.03
N LEU A 200 1.11 -26.45 4.43
CA LEU A 200 1.23 -27.88 4.62
C LEU A 200 1.39 -28.52 3.23
N ASP A 201 2.52 -29.16 2.95
CA ASP A 201 2.69 -29.95 1.72
C ASP A 201 1.90 -31.26 1.86
N ILE A 202 0.58 -31.16 1.66
CA ILE A 202 -0.30 -32.33 1.56
C ILE A 202 -0.21 -32.84 0.11
N SER A 203 0.97 -33.34 -0.29
CA SER A 203 1.11 -34.11 -1.52
C SER A 203 0.86 -35.57 -1.19
N PRO A 204 -0.36 -36.12 -1.40
CA PRO A 204 -0.59 -37.54 -1.20
C PRO A 204 0.44 -38.34 -1.98
N VAL A 205 1.06 -39.29 -1.30
CA VAL A 205 1.93 -40.26 -1.96
C VAL A 205 1.06 -41.42 -2.40
N MET A 206 1.23 -41.83 -3.66
CA MET A 206 0.70 -43.10 -4.11
C MET A 206 1.83 -44.10 -4.20
N THR A 207 1.59 -45.34 -3.76
CA THR A 207 2.57 -46.42 -3.83
C THR A 207 2.09 -47.56 -4.72
N ALA A 208 3.03 -48.23 -5.38
CA ALA A 208 2.78 -49.48 -6.09
C ALA A 208 4.03 -50.33 -6.20
N SER A 209 3.84 -51.63 -6.41
CA SER A 209 4.92 -52.58 -6.59
C SER A 209 4.59 -53.54 -7.74
N TRP A 210 5.57 -53.81 -8.60
CA TRP A 210 5.45 -54.76 -9.70
C TRP A 210 6.83 -55.30 -10.08
N SER A 211 6.86 -56.29 -10.99
CA SER A 211 8.11 -56.88 -11.48
C SER A 211 8.91 -55.87 -12.31
N CYS A 212 10.08 -55.47 -11.82
CA CYS A 212 10.91 -54.43 -12.41
C CYS A 212 12.39 -54.78 -12.35
N SER A 213 13.14 -54.50 -13.43
CA SER A 213 14.60 -54.66 -13.48
C SER A 213 15.38 -53.59 -12.71
N ARG A 214 14.69 -52.63 -12.08
CA ARG A 214 15.26 -51.54 -11.28
C ARG A 214 16.24 -50.64 -12.05
N CYS A 215 16.07 -50.50 -13.37
CA CYS A 215 16.95 -49.68 -14.21
C CYS A 215 16.89 -48.16 -13.94
N GLY A 216 15.84 -47.68 -13.25
CA GLY A 216 15.69 -46.28 -12.83
C GLY A 216 15.36 -45.26 -13.94
N LYS A 217 15.15 -45.69 -15.19
CA LYS A 217 14.85 -44.77 -16.31
C LYS A 217 13.58 -43.93 -16.07
N CYS A 218 12.50 -44.54 -15.58
CA CYS A 218 11.25 -43.84 -15.28
C CYS A 218 11.42 -42.72 -14.24
N ILE A 219 12.35 -42.88 -13.29
CA ILE A 219 12.67 -41.88 -12.26
C ILE A 219 13.51 -40.75 -12.87
N LYS A 220 14.57 -41.10 -13.61
CA LYS A 220 15.50 -40.14 -14.21
C LYS A 220 14.84 -39.24 -15.26
N GLU A 221 13.90 -39.79 -16.03
CA GLU A 221 13.24 -39.11 -17.13
C GLU A 221 11.91 -38.45 -16.73
N CYS A 222 11.57 -38.47 -15.43
CA CYS A 222 10.40 -37.76 -14.92
C CYS A 222 10.66 -36.25 -14.95
N PRO A 223 9.93 -35.45 -15.75
CA PRO A 223 10.18 -34.01 -15.88
C PRO A 223 9.99 -33.28 -14.55
N GLU A 224 8.99 -33.68 -13.77
CA GLU A 224 8.64 -33.07 -12.50
C GLU A 224 9.35 -33.68 -11.28
N LYS A 225 10.21 -34.68 -11.48
CA LYS A 225 10.89 -35.41 -10.39
C LYS A 225 9.89 -35.92 -9.32
N ALA A 226 8.72 -36.36 -9.77
CA ALA A 226 7.62 -36.80 -8.92
C ALA A 226 7.76 -38.26 -8.43
N LEU A 227 8.71 -39.01 -9.01
CA LEU A 227 8.87 -40.45 -8.83
C LEU A 227 10.07 -40.80 -7.94
N SER A 228 9.90 -41.75 -7.04
CA SER A 228 10.99 -42.44 -6.33
C SER A 228 10.71 -43.95 -6.25
N MET A 229 11.73 -44.74 -5.93
CA MET A 229 11.62 -46.17 -5.72
C MET A 229 12.51 -46.59 -4.57
N ASP A 230 11.96 -47.34 -3.62
CA ASP A 230 12.65 -47.91 -2.47
C ASP A 230 12.29 -49.40 -2.33
N ASP A 231 13.30 -50.27 -2.26
CA ASP A 231 13.15 -51.74 -2.18
C ASP A 231 12.20 -52.42 -3.18
N GLY A 232 11.91 -51.77 -4.32
CA GLY A 232 10.99 -52.27 -5.36
C GLY A 232 9.55 -51.76 -5.21
N THR A 233 9.29 -50.92 -4.21
CA THR A 233 8.07 -50.11 -4.09
C THR A 233 8.33 -48.76 -4.76
N PHE A 234 7.50 -48.42 -5.73
CA PHE A 234 7.48 -47.11 -6.35
C PHE A 234 6.56 -46.17 -5.58
N SER A 235 6.97 -44.91 -5.49
CA SER A 235 6.21 -43.83 -4.85
C SER A 235 6.06 -42.65 -5.81
N ILE A 236 4.85 -42.13 -5.92
CA ILE A 236 4.51 -40.91 -6.67
C ILE A 236 4.06 -39.84 -5.71
N ARG A 237 4.72 -38.68 -5.73
CA ARG A 237 4.17 -37.45 -5.13
C ARG A 237 3.14 -36.87 -6.09
N THR A 238 1.86 -37.05 -5.77
CA THR A 238 0.76 -36.67 -6.67
C THR A 238 0.72 -35.19 -7.00
N GLY A 239 1.09 -34.32 -6.05
CA GLY A 239 1.19 -32.87 -6.26
C GLY A 239 2.22 -32.43 -7.32
N TYR A 240 3.18 -33.31 -7.65
CA TYR A 240 4.19 -33.06 -8.68
C TYR A 240 3.92 -33.87 -9.97
N CYS A 241 3.05 -34.89 -9.95
CA CYS A 241 2.87 -35.76 -11.09
C CYS A 241 1.88 -35.15 -12.10
N LEU A 242 2.30 -35.01 -13.37
CA LEU A 242 1.42 -34.56 -14.48
C LEU A 242 0.36 -35.60 -14.90
N GLY A 243 0.25 -36.71 -14.17
CA GLY A 243 -0.77 -37.73 -14.38
C GLY A 243 -0.69 -38.46 -15.72
N THR A 244 -1.84 -38.98 -16.17
CA THR A 244 -1.99 -39.77 -17.39
C THR A 244 -1.78 -38.96 -18.67
N ALA A 245 -1.69 -37.63 -18.61
CA ALA A 245 -1.35 -36.80 -19.76
C ALA A 245 0.15 -36.85 -20.11
N CYS A 246 1.02 -37.14 -19.13
CA CYS A 246 2.46 -37.16 -19.36
C CYS A 246 2.97 -38.54 -19.82
N GLN A 247 2.59 -39.62 -19.13
CA GLN A 247 2.91 -41.03 -19.43
C GLN A 247 4.39 -41.40 -19.74
N ARG A 248 5.33 -40.46 -19.63
CA ARG A 248 6.74 -40.66 -19.98
C ARG A 248 7.41 -41.81 -19.20
N CYS A 249 6.97 -42.05 -17.96
CA CYS A 249 7.44 -43.17 -17.15
C CYS A 249 7.06 -44.55 -17.72
N GLN A 250 5.90 -44.65 -18.39
CA GLN A 250 5.45 -45.85 -19.08
C GLN A 250 6.19 -46.03 -20.41
N GLU A 251 6.29 -44.96 -21.20
CA GLU A 251 6.92 -45.00 -22.52
C GLU A 251 8.41 -45.33 -22.46
N ILE A 252 9.12 -44.79 -21.47
CA ILE A 252 10.57 -44.97 -21.35
C ILE A 252 10.98 -46.33 -20.75
N CYS A 253 10.00 -47.10 -20.24
CA CYS A 253 10.30 -48.38 -19.60
C CYS A 253 10.69 -49.43 -20.65
N PRO A 254 11.95 -49.92 -20.66
CA PRO A 254 12.43 -50.83 -21.70
C PRO A 254 11.79 -52.21 -21.65
N LEU A 255 11.21 -52.58 -20.50
CA LEU A 255 10.50 -53.85 -20.31
C LEU A 255 8.99 -53.70 -20.41
N HIS A 256 8.48 -52.49 -20.65
CA HIS A 256 7.05 -52.16 -20.63
C HIS A 256 6.33 -52.65 -19.36
N SER A 257 7.04 -52.80 -18.24
CA SER A 257 6.48 -53.32 -17.00
C SER A 257 5.97 -52.23 -16.05
N TYR A 258 6.17 -50.96 -16.39
CA TYR A 258 5.70 -49.84 -15.56
C TYR A 258 4.17 -49.68 -15.68
N ASP A 259 3.46 -49.83 -14.57
CA ASP A 259 2.00 -49.74 -14.54
C ASP A 259 1.54 -48.56 -13.65
N TYR A 260 1.11 -47.47 -14.29
CA TYR A 260 0.55 -46.31 -13.59
C TYR A 260 -0.79 -46.62 -12.91
N SER A 261 -1.57 -47.58 -13.43
CA SER A 261 -2.89 -47.93 -12.88
C SER A 261 -2.80 -48.76 -11.59
N ALA A 262 -1.63 -49.33 -11.29
CA ALA A 262 -1.38 -50.09 -10.08
C ALA A 262 -1.23 -49.22 -8.82
N TYR A 263 -1.01 -47.91 -8.98
CA TYR A 263 -0.83 -46.99 -7.86
C TYR A 263 -2.09 -46.87 -7.01
N ARG A 264 -1.88 -46.88 -5.69
CA ARG A 264 -2.92 -46.66 -4.67
C ARG A 264 -2.45 -45.57 -3.72
N LEU A 265 -3.39 -44.76 -3.23
CA LEU A 265 -3.11 -43.80 -2.17
C LEU A 265 -2.62 -44.57 -0.93
N SER A 266 -1.48 -44.14 -0.38
CA SER A 266 -0.96 -44.63 0.90
C SER A 266 -1.59 -43.89 2.07
#